data_AF-A0A9X0D332-F1
#
_entry.id   AF-A0A9X0D332-F1
#
_cell.length_a   1.000
_cell.length_b   1.000
_cell.length_c   1.000
_cell.angle_alpha   90.00
_cell.angle_beta   90.00
_cell.angle_gamma   90.00
#
_symmetry.space_group_name_H-M   'P 1'
#
loop_
_entity.id
_entity.type
_entity.pdbx_description
1 polymer ?
#
loop_
_entity_poly.entity_id
_entity_poly.type
_entity_poly.pdbx_seq_one_letter_code
_entity_poly.pdbx_strand_id
1 'polypeptide(L)'
;MLCGIVTLVIISVALTRASDSVDLEHTRVLSENADPQDEGCFKADTTKAGAYLGIFQNSNSVVDQCAQIASTQGFAEFALFEGGLCRGGYDLLEIYTGSSISCKNGVGGQNSVNLYSIKRPVNKCLIVSSDKATKICRKERKLETDKTKQDYELGPADYQLPRLNRNRSEVYRILQADALDRHWINLYNSTIHKNRYLFVKFYLGTEDDYTKTYNFFVENQLKYVLPENHRYFRFPFQDKNIPFRNLSDLALWRDDELFTDQRLAGNNPMAIQRVSWDPEVHGGVDWTELSEKLNSKFDWEGAIQDVIGMDISIQQAIYEGYIYVVHYPLYDGLVPKSSDLFDAFSPIAIFASKPSRQQRPNRLKPVAIQLNSSTDSPVFTPEDSETLADGQTCPPSRRLHPNPGCGTSIEAPSLHGARLCLPASAPVKTAPLHHLLKHHCRGLIGTNAFGYPFLMAPDGSISKLMTVGVQGAKVMIARAYKDVSWDDTDFLANIRVGTVA
;
A
#
# COMPACT_ATOMS: atom_id res chain seq x y z
N MET A 1 -16.56 -19.46 -4.25
CA MET A 1 -15.73 -20.12 -3.21
C MET A 1 -14.23 -19.99 -3.47
N LEU A 2 -13.77 -20.11 -4.73
CA LEU A 2 -12.36 -19.87 -5.10
C LEU A 2 -11.88 -18.42 -4.90
N CYS A 3 -12.74 -17.39 -4.88
CA CYS A 3 -12.24 -16.02 -4.81
C CYS A 3 -11.72 -15.55 -3.43
N GLY A 4 -12.16 -16.11 -2.29
CA GLY A 4 -11.55 -15.78 -0.99
C GLY A 4 -10.10 -16.28 -0.88
N ILE A 5 -9.85 -17.49 -1.37
CA ILE A 5 -8.54 -18.15 -1.30
C ILE A 5 -7.59 -17.60 -2.38
N VAL A 6 -8.09 -17.28 -3.58
CA VAL A 6 -7.27 -16.70 -4.65
C VAL A 6 -6.94 -15.22 -4.39
N THR A 7 -7.82 -14.43 -3.77
CA THR A 7 -7.51 -13.04 -3.38
C THR A 7 -6.47 -12.99 -2.26
N LEU A 8 -6.49 -13.93 -1.31
CA LEU A 8 -5.43 -14.10 -0.29
C LEU A 8 -4.06 -14.43 -0.90
N VAL A 9 -4.04 -15.14 -2.04
CA VAL A 9 -2.81 -15.49 -2.78
C VAL A 9 -2.30 -14.33 -3.66
N ILE A 10 -3.15 -13.36 -4.00
CA ILE A 10 -2.79 -12.20 -4.84
C ILE A 10 -2.40 -10.96 -4.00
N ILE A 11 -2.89 -10.79 -2.76
CA ILE A 11 -2.73 -9.55 -1.97
C ILE A 11 -2.02 -9.76 -0.61
N SER A 12 -1.28 -10.85 -0.40
CA SER A 12 -0.45 -10.98 0.81
C SER A 12 0.97 -10.45 0.59
N VAL A 13 1.14 -9.13 0.54
CA VAL A 13 2.43 -8.48 0.88
C VAL A 13 2.24 -7.85 2.25
N ALA A 14 2.33 -8.66 3.30
CA ALA A 14 2.39 -8.13 4.65
C ALA A 14 3.70 -7.38 4.84
N LEU A 15 3.59 -6.16 5.39
CA LEU A 15 4.67 -5.38 5.96
C LEU A 15 5.34 -6.17 7.09
N THR A 16 6.35 -6.98 6.76
CA THR A 16 7.33 -7.43 7.76
C THR A 16 8.30 -6.29 8.01
N ARG A 17 8.54 -5.98 9.29
CA ARG A 17 9.54 -5.03 9.80
C ARG A 17 10.70 -4.86 8.83
N ALA A 18 10.87 -3.63 8.33
CA ALA A 18 12.06 -3.18 7.64
C ALA A 18 13.24 -3.20 8.62
N SER A 19 13.80 -4.39 8.80
CA SER A 19 15.03 -4.66 9.54
C SER A 19 15.72 -5.73 8.73
N ASP A 20 16.43 -5.32 7.68
CA ASP A 20 17.89 -5.42 7.69
C ASP A 20 18.49 -5.14 6.30
N SER A 21 19.29 -4.08 6.28
CA SER A 21 20.66 -4.00 5.76
C SER A 21 20.98 -4.15 4.27
N VAL A 22 20.07 -4.55 3.38
CA VAL A 22 20.44 -4.67 1.94
C VAL A 22 20.42 -3.32 1.21
N ASP A 23 19.62 -2.34 1.66
CA ASP A 23 19.52 -1.00 1.05
C ASP A 23 20.43 0.07 1.69
N LEU A 24 21.38 -0.35 2.55
CA LEU A 24 22.47 0.52 3.04
C LEU A 24 23.55 0.80 1.97
N GLU A 25 23.27 0.57 0.68
CA GLU A 25 24.13 1.12 -0.38
C GLU A 25 24.21 2.65 -0.30
N HIS A 26 23.19 3.34 0.24
CA HIS A 26 23.29 4.78 0.45
C HIS A 26 24.25 5.18 1.59
N THR A 27 24.46 4.33 2.60
CA THR A 27 25.41 4.61 3.69
C THR A 27 26.81 4.10 3.37
N ARG A 28 26.95 3.05 2.54
CA ARG A 28 28.26 2.52 2.13
C ARG A 28 29.01 3.41 1.13
N VAL A 29 28.30 4.18 0.29
CA VAL A 29 28.93 5.00 -0.77
C VAL A 29 29.64 6.25 -0.23
N LEU A 30 29.42 6.67 1.02
CA LEU A 30 30.17 7.79 1.61
C LEU A 30 31.48 7.37 2.30
N SER A 31 31.82 6.08 2.29
CA SER A 31 33.06 5.54 2.88
C SER A 31 34.20 5.30 1.89
N GLU A 32 34.02 5.66 0.61
CA GLU A 32 35.15 5.70 -0.32
C GLU A 32 36.10 6.82 0.10
N ASN A 33 37.38 6.48 0.26
CA ASN A 33 38.44 7.39 0.72
C ASN A 33 38.33 8.73 -0.02
N ALA A 34 37.96 9.79 0.71
CA ALA A 34 37.97 11.14 0.19
C ALA A 34 39.41 11.45 -0.23
N ASP A 35 39.63 11.78 -1.50
CA ASP A 35 40.93 12.20 -2.03
C ASP A 35 40.96 13.75 -1.99
N PRO A 36 41.54 14.38 -0.94
CA PRO A 36 41.59 15.83 -0.84
C PRO A 36 42.62 16.38 -1.83
N GLN A 37 42.20 17.34 -2.65
CA GLN A 37 43.08 18.14 -3.49
C GLN A 37 43.35 19.48 -2.79
N ASP A 38 44.63 19.80 -2.59
CA ASP A 38 45.06 21.08 -2.04
C ASP A 38 44.82 22.21 -3.06
N GLU A 39 43.94 23.15 -2.72
CA GLU A 39 43.63 24.34 -3.53
C GLU A 39 44.57 25.52 -3.17
N GLY A 40 45.33 25.39 -2.09
CA GLY A 40 46.36 26.32 -1.67
C GLY A 40 46.03 27.09 -0.39
N CYS A 41 46.93 28.01 -0.07
CA CYS A 41 46.90 28.81 1.15
C CYS A 41 46.33 30.21 0.90
N PHE A 42 45.31 30.58 1.67
CA PHE A 42 44.57 31.83 1.51
C PHE A 42 44.56 32.65 2.80
N LYS A 43 44.37 33.96 2.67
CA LYS A 43 44.13 34.85 3.81
C LYS A 43 42.73 34.59 4.39
N ALA A 44 42.64 34.55 5.71
CA ALA A 44 41.39 34.34 6.42
C ALA A 44 41.28 35.30 7.60
N ASP A 45 40.64 36.45 7.35
CA ASP A 45 40.41 37.47 8.38
C ASP A 45 39.34 37.04 9.41
N THR A 46 38.58 35.99 9.09
CA THR A 46 37.63 35.37 10.04
C THR A 46 37.64 33.86 9.95
N THR A 47 37.48 33.21 11.11
CA THR A 47 37.24 31.78 11.23
C THR A 47 35.75 31.41 11.12
N LYS A 48 34.87 32.34 10.71
CA LYS A 48 33.42 32.13 10.76
C LYS A 48 32.82 31.52 9.49
N ALA A 49 33.53 31.58 8.36
CA ALA A 49 33.05 30.98 7.12
C ALA A 49 33.09 29.45 7.16
N GLY A 50 32.04 28.83 6.62
CA GLY A 50 31.86 27.37 6.63
C GLY A 50 31.27 26.81 7.94
N ALA A 51 30.74 25.59 7.86
CA ALA A 51 30.23 24.82 8.99
C ALA A 51 31.38 24.26 9.83
N TYR A 52 31.27 24.31 11.16
CA TYR A 52 32.27 23.75 12.06
C TYR A 52 32.24 22.22 12.03
N LEU A 53 33.38 21.58 11.74
CA LEU A 53 33.50 20.12 11.64
C LEU A 53 34.28 19.49 12.81
N GLY A 54 35.12 20.27 13.49
CA GLY A 54 35.93 19.79 14.62
C GLY A 54 37.30 20.44 14.71
N ILE A 55 38.10 20.00 15.69
CA ILE A 55 39.52 20.34 15.86
C ILE A 55 40.31 19.04 15.92
N PHE A 56 41.30 18.88 15.05
CA PHE A 56 42.09 17.65 14.94
C PHE A 56 43.57 17.94 15.23
N GLN A 57 44.15 17.26 16.22
CA GLN A 57 45.48 17.60 16.76
C GLN A 57 46.63 16.67 16.33
N ASN A 58 46.36 15.67 15.48
CA ASN A 58 47.38 14.68 15.08
C ASN A 58 47.98 15.03 13.71
N SER A 59 49.20 15.59 13.70
CA SER A 59 49.82 16.25 12.54
C SER A 59 49.90 15.41 11.27
N ASN A 60 49.95 14.08 11.39
CA ASN A 60 50.15 13.19 10.26
C ASN A 60 48.85 12.78 9.56
N SER A 61 47.68 13.20 10.06
CA SER A 61 46.38 12.84 9.50
C SER A 61 45.30 13.92 9.61
N VAL A 62 45.65 15.18 9.95
CA VAL A 62 44.65 16.26 10.12
C VAL A 62 43.86 16.48 8.84
N VAL A 63 44.55 16.46 7.69
CA VAL A 63 43.94 16.62 6.35
C VAL A 63 42.95 15.49 6.09
N ASP A 64 43.36 14.23 6.29
CA ASP A 64 42.51 13.07 6.04
C ASP A 64 41.28 13.02 6.95
N GLN A 65 41.44 13.33 8.24
CA GLN A 65 40.32 13.36 9.19
C GLN A 65 39.31 14.44 8.85
N CYS A 66 39.80 15.64 8.50
CA CYS A 66 38.96 16.75 8.09
C CYS A 66 38.26 16.43 6.75
N ALA A 67 38.97 15.86 5.78
CA ALA A 67 38.41 15.41 4.51
C ALA A 67 37.32 14.34 4.69
N GLN A 68 37.55 13.36 5.57
CA GLN A 68 36.60 12.28 5.85
C GLN A 68 35.31 12.83 6.48
N ILE A 69 35.41 13.72 7.47
CA ILE A 69 34.24 14.31 8.12
C ILE A 69 33.51 15.26 7.18
N ALA A 70 34.24 16.08 6.42
CA ALA A 70 33.66 16.95 5.40
C ALA A 70 32.91 16.14 4.33
N SER A 71 33.50 15.04 3.87
CA SER A 71 32.87 14.11 2.92
C SER A 71 31.61 13.46 3.51
N THR A 72 31.69 12.97 4.75
CA THR A 72 30.56 12.35 5.46
C THR A 72 29.39 13.33 5.65
N GLN A 73 29.69 14.61 5.86
CA GLN A 73 28.68 15.68 5.98
C GLN A 73 28.26 16.29 4.62
N GLY A 74 28.77 15.77 3.50
CA GLY A 74 28.34 16.18 2.18
C GLY A 74 28.94 17.49 1.68
N PHE A 75 29.98 18.04 2.30
CA PHE A 75 30.69 19.24 1.83
C PHE A 75 31.61 18.95 0.64
N ALA A 76 31.66 19.86 -0.33
CA ALA A 76 32.53 19.76 -1.51
C ALA A 76 33.95 20.25 -1.21
N GLU A 77 34.08 21.15 -0.24
CA GLU A 77 35.33 21.78 0.15
C GLU A 77 35.46 21.79 1.67
N PHE A 78 36.71 21.85 2.16
CA PHE A 78 36.99 22.07 3.57
C PHE A 78 38.22 22.95 3.76
N ALA A 79 38.22 23.68 4.87
CA ALA A 79 39.22 24.67 5.22
C ALA A 79 39.88 24.27 6.55
N LEU A 80 41.22 24.23 6.55
CA LEU A 80 42.02 23.90 7.73
C LEU A 80 42.76 25.14 8.25
N PHE A 81 42.44 25.53 9.47
CA PHE A 81 43.02 26.65 10.17
C PHE A 81 44.13 26.20 11.13
N GLU A 82 44.88 27.18 11.64
CA GLU A 82 45.84 26.98 12.72
C GLU A 82 45.23 26.22 13.92
N GLY A 83 46.01 25.31 14.50
CA GLY A 83 45.55 24.44 15.60
C GLY A 83 44.67 23.27 15.15
N GLY A 84 44.50 23.05 13.84
CA GLY A 84 43.76 21.91 13.28
C GLY A 84 42.24 22.09 13.28
N LEU A 85 41.76 23.33 13.41
CA LEU A 85 40.35 23.68 13.26
C LEU A 85 39.90 23.41 11.82
N CYS A 86 38.88 22.58 11.67
CA CYS A 86 38.34 22.13 10.38
C CYS A 86 36.94 22.71 10.17
N ARG A 87 36.70 23.25 8.97
CA ARG A 87 35.39 23.73 8.54
C ARG A 87 35.03 23.24 7.14
N GLY A 88 33.77 22.94 6.90
CA GLY A 88 33.25 22.44 5.62
C GLY A 88 32.35 23.45 4.92
N GLY A 89 32.32 23.42 3.59
CA GLY A 89 31.44 24.24 2.77
C GLY A 89 31.26 23.72 1.35
N TYR A 90 30.46 24.44 0.57
CA TYR A 90 30.24 24.14 -0.85
C TYR A 90 31.02 25.06 -1.79
N ASP A 91 31.28 26.31 -1.36
CA ASP A 91 31.93 27.36 -2.18
C ASP A 91 32.92 28.20 -1.32
N LEU A 92 33.73 27.55 -0.48
CA LEU A 92 34.74 28.21 0.36
C LEU A 92 35.82 28.93 -0.45
N LEU A 93 36.15 28.45 -1.65
CA LEU A 93 37.10 29.11 -2.56
C LEU A 93 36.64 30.51 -3.00
N GLU A 94 35.33 30.74 -3.11
CA GLU A 94 34.80 32.08 -3.42
C GLU A 94 34.86 33.03 -2.21
N ILE A 95 34.90 32.47 -1.00
CA ILE A 95 34.89 33.22 0.26
C ILE A 95 36.30 33.63 0.68
N TYR A 96 37.28 32.73 0.56
CA TYR A 96 38.67 33.02 0.91
C TYR A 96 39.43 33.57 -0.29
N THR A 97 39.79 34.85 -0.24
CA THR A 97 40.49 35.53 -1.34
C THR A 97 41.88 35.99 -0.93
N GLY A 98 42.80 35.98 -1.89
CA GLY A 98 44.19 36.41 -1.70
C GLY A 98 45.09 35.33 -1.12
N SER A 99 46.20 35.06 -1.82
CA SER A 99 47.17 34.05 -1.42
C SER A 99 47.91 34.43 -0.13
N SER A 100 48.25 33.43 0.65
CA SER A 100 49.10 33.52 1.84
C SER A 100 50.24 32.51 1.75
N ILE A 101 51.33 32.76 2.46
CA ILE A 101 52.47 31.84 2.60
C ILE A 101 52.58 31.28 4.03
N SER A 102 51.62 31.61 4.89
CA SER A 102 51.65 31.27 6.31
C SER A 102 51.22 29.83 6.61
N CYS A 103 50.65 29.12 5.64
CA CYS A 103 50.27 27.72 5.81
C CYS A 103 51.50 26.81 5.83
N LYS A 104 51.50 25.80 6.69
CA LYS A 104 52.58 24.83 6.83
C LYS A 104 52.01 23.42 6.94
N ASN A 105 52.61 22.47 6.22
CA ASN A 105 52.20 21.06 6.21
C ASN A 105 50.70 20.88 5.94
N GLY A 106 50.14 21.70 5.04
CA GLY A 106 48.73 21.60 4.67
C GLY A 106 47.74 22.17 5.71
N VAL A 107 48.22 22.87 6.74
CA VAL A 107 47.38 23.52 7.76
C VAL A 107 47.59 25.04 7.70
N GLY A 108 46.52 25.80 7.90
CA GLY A 108 46.59 27.27 8.00
C GLY A 108 47.51 27.74 9.12
N GLY A 109 48.11 28.92 8.94
CA GLY A 109 48.82 29.67 9.99
C GLY A 109 48.01 30.88 10.46
N GLN A 110 48.62 31.75 11.27
CA GLN A 110 47.98 32.95 11.79
C GLN A 110 47.33 33.80 10.66
N ASN A 111 46.01 34.00 10.75
CA ASN A 111 45.17 34.68 9.74
C ASN A 111 45.21 34.07 8.33
N SER A 112 45.45 32.76 8.24
CA SER A 112 45.44 32.04 6.97
C SER A 112 44.79 30.68 7.11
N VAL A 113 44.34 30.15 5.99
CA VAL A 113 43.65 28.86 5.90
C VAL A 113 44.19 28.10 4.70
N ASN A 114 44.45 26.80 4.87
CA ASN A 114 44.71 25.94 3.72
C ASN A 114 43.38 25.34 3.27
N LEU A 115 43.05 25.54 2.00
CA LEU A 115 41.78 25.12 1.45
C LEU A 115 41.96 23.85 0.62
N TYR A 116 41.00 22.94 0.73
CA TYR A 116 40.99 21.70 0.00
C TYR A 116 39.65 21.49 -0.69
N SER A 117 39.68 20.98 -1.91
CA SER A 117 38.52 20.41 -2.57
C SER A 117 38.53 18.90 -2.40
N ILE A 118 37.36 18.29 -2.19
CA ILE A 118 37.25 16.84 -2.16
C ILE A 118 36.97 16.40 -3.58
N LYS A 119 37.93 15.68 -4.21
CA LYS A 119 37.67 14.99 -5.47
C LYS A 119 36.68 13.87 -5.20
N ARG A 120 35.40 14.20 -5.28
CA ARG A 120 34.39 13.17 -5.46
C ARG A 120 34.62 12.56 -6.83
N PRO A 121 34.36 11.26 -7.02
CA PRO A 121 34.11 10.77 -8.36
C PRO A 121 33.05 11.68 -8.96
N VAL A 122 33.50 12.49 -9.91
CA VAL A 122 32.66 13.39 -10.69
C VAL A 122 31.51 12.51 -11.19
N ASN A 123 30.27 13.01 -11.07
CA ASN A 123 29.03 12.46 -11.64
C ASN A 123 27.97 11.86 -10.70
N LYS A 124 27.93 12.19 -9.40
CA LYS A 124 26.71 11.92 -8.60
C LYS A 124 26.10 13.20 -8.03
N CYS A 125 25.05 13.66 -8.70
CA CYS A 125 24.21 14.74 -8.21
C CYS A 125 23.56 14.39 -6.86
N LEU A 126 23.65 15.32 -5.91
CA LEU A 126 23.03 15.17 -4.60
C LEU A 126 21.49 15.14 -4.70
N ILE A 127 20.87 14.48 -3.72
CA ILE A 127 19.41 14.43 -3.56
C ILE A 127 18.96 15.74 -2.89
N VAL A 128 18.66 16.73 -3.71
CA VAL A 128 18.24 18.07 -3.28
C VAL A 128 17.14 18.61 -4.17
N SER A 129 16.35 19.57 -3.67
CA SER A 129 15.35 20.26 -4.48
C SER A 129 16.00 20.98 -5.68
N SER A 130 15.21 21.27 -6.73
CA SER A 130 15.75 21.78 -8.01
C SER A 130 16.43 23.16 -7.87
N ASP A 131 15.89 24.00 -6.99
CA ASP A 131 16.46 25.30 -6.61
C ASP A 131 17.85 25.16 -5.97
N LYS A 132 18.06 24.12 -5.16
CA LYS A 132 19.33 23.82 -4.46
C LYS A 132 20.33 23.01 -5.30
N ALA A 133 19.94 22.53 -6.48
CA ALA A 133 20.82 21.75 -7.33
C ALA A 133 21.77 22.64 -8.14
N THR A 134 23.01 22.17 -8.37
CA THR A 134 23.96 22.87 -9.24
C THR A 134 23.43 22.97 -10.67
N LYS A 135 23.96 23.91 -11.47
CA LYS A 135 23.55 24.08 -12.88
C LYS A 135 23.83 22.83 -13.73
N ILE A 136 24.92 22.12 -13.46
CA ILE A 136 25.26 20.85 -14.11
C ILE A 136 24.21 19.80 -13.77
N CYS A 137 23.92 19.64 -12.47
CA CYS A 137 22.89 18.70 -12.04
C CYS A 137 21.53 19.03 -12.63
N ARG A 138 21.08 20.28 -12.63
CA ARG A 138 19.81 20.65 -13.27
C ARG A 138 19.73 20.23 -14.75
N LYS A 139 20.84 20.31 -15.50
CA LYS A 139 20.89 19.85 -16.89
C LYS A 139 20.79 18.33 -17.00
N GLU A 140 21.57 17.59 -16.22
CA GLU A 140 21.51 16.13 -16.17
C GLU A 140 20.11 15.63 -15.78
N ARG A 141 19.53 16.27 -14.76
CA ARG A 141 18.16 16.02 -14.31
C ARG A 141 17.15 16.21 -15.42
N LYS A 142 17.29 17.28 -16.22
CA LYS A 142 16.41 17.53 -17.37
C LYS A 142 16.56 16.45 -18.44
N LEU A 143 17.78 16.07 -18.78
CA LEU A 143 18.06 14.99 -19.74
C LEU A 143 17.47 13.65 -19.28
N GLU A 144 17.62 13.32 -17.99
CA GLU A 144 17.02 12.11 -17.42
C GLU A 144 15.49 12.18 -17.47
N THR A 145 14.90 13.32 -17.09
CA THR A 145 13.45 13.53 -17.14
C THR A 145 12.89 13.39 -18.55
N ASP A 146 13.60 13.91 -19.55
CA ASP A 146 13.16 13.82 -20.95
C ASP A 146 13.21 12.36 -21.45
N LYS A 147 14.17 11.57 -20.97
CA LYS A 147 14.24 10.12 -21.23
C LYS A 147 13.11 9.36 -20.54
N THR A 148 12.90 9.58 -19.24
CA THR A 148 11.87 8.88 -18.45
C THR A 148 10.47 9.25 -18.90
N LYS A 149 10.20 10.49 -19.35
CA LYS A 149 8.91 10.86 -19.95
C LYS A 149 8.52 9.98 -21.13
N GLN A 150 9.49 9.53 -21.92
CA GLN A 150 9.22 8.60 -23.00
C GLN A 150 8.85 7.23 -22.43
N ASP A 151 9.65 6.70 -21.51
CA ASP A 151 9.43 5.37 -20.92
C ASP A 151 8.11 5.26 -20.13
N TYR A 152 7.69 6.36 -19.48
CA TYR A 152 6.52 6.43 -18.61
C TYR A 152 5.31 7.14 -19.23
N GLU A 153 5.28 7.28 -20.56
CA GLU A 153 4.13 7.85 -21.27
C GLU A 153 2.85 7.04 -20.98
N LEU A 154 1.74 7.73 -20.73
CA LEU A 154 0.44 7.08 -20.51
C LEU A 154 -0.15 6.59 -21.83
N GLY A 155 -0.52 5.32 -21.86
CA GLY A 155 -1.26 4.72 -22.97
C GLY A 155 -2.74 5.08 -22.92
N PRO A 156 -3.52 4.72 -23.96
CA PRO A 156 -4.96 4.83 -23.91
C PRO A 156 -5.51 4.06 -22.71
N ALA A 157 -6.33 4.73 -21.89
CA ALA A 157 -6.90 4.16 -20.69
C ALA A 157 -7.98 3.11 -21.07
N ASP A 158 -7.55 1.86 -21.21
CA ASP A 158 -8.48 0.74 -21.35
C ASP A 158 -9.15 0.47 -20.00
N TYR A 159 -10.46 0.72 -19.93
CA TYR A 159 -11.27 0.67 -18.71
C TYR A 159 -10.84 1.65 -17.60
N GLN A 160 -10.42 2.86 -17.99
CA GLN A 160 -10.14 3.97 -17.06
C GLN A 160 -8.98 3.72 -16.06
N LEU A 161 -8.21 2.64 -16.24
CA LEU A 161 -7.01 2.36 -15.46
C LEU A 161 -5.77 2.89 -16.20
N PRO A 162 -5.00 3.82 -15.60
CA PRO A 162 -3.76 4.31 -16.19
C PRO A 162 -2.76 3.18 -16.43
N ARG A 163 -2.21 3.11 -17.63
CA ARG A 163 -1.14 2.17 -18.02
C ARG A 163 -0.08 2.87 -18.85
N LEU A 164 1.09 2.25 -18.94
CA LEU A 164 2.13 2.69 -19.83
C LEU A 164 1.75 2.47 -21.30
N ASN A 165 2.12 3.41 -22.16
CA ASN A 165 2.03 3.33 -23.62
C ASN A 165 3.13 2.41 -24.17
N ARG A 166 3.19 1.19 -23.66
CA ARG A 166 4.25 0.20 -23.91
C ARG A 166 3.65 -1.19 -23.91
N ASN A 167 4.21 -2.08 -24.71
CA ASN A 167 3.82 -3.49 -24.68
C ASN A 167 4.42 -4.19 -23.44
N ARG A 168 3.92 -5.39 -23.12
CA ARG A 168 4.33 -6.14 -21.92
C ARG A 168 5.84 -6.39 -21.85
N SER A 169 6.48 -6.72 -22.98
CA SER A 169 7.92 -6.99 -23.04
C SER A 169 8.74 -5.74 -22.76
N GLU A 170 8.30 -4.59 -23.25
CA GLU A 170 8.93 -3.30 -22.97
C GLU A 170 8.80 -2.91 -21.51
N VAL A 171 7.60 -3.04 -20.92
CA VAL A 171 7.39 -2.79 -19.48
C VAL A 171 8.27 -3.71 -18.63
N TYR A 172 8.37 -4.99 -18.99
CA TYR A 172 9.24 -5.93 -18.29
C TYR A 172 10.71 -5.49 -18.32
N ARG A 173 11.19 -5.02 -19.49
CA ARG A 173 12.55 -4.50 -19.65
C ARG A 173 12.80 -3.24 -18.82
N ILE A 174 11.82 -2.32 -18.76
CA ILE A 174 11.89 -1.12 -17.91
C ILE A 174 12.06 -1.52 -16.45
N LEU A 175 11.21 -2.42 -15.95
CA LEU A 175 11.24 -2.88 -14.54
C LEU A 175 12.50 -3.69 -14.21
N GLN A 176 13.05 -4.47 -15.15
CA GLN A 176 14.33 -5.17 -14.98
C GLN A 176 15.53 -4.22 -14.92
N ALA A 177 15.47 -3.12 -15.68
CA ALA A 177 16.54 -2.13 -15.72
C ALA A 177 16.62 -1.31 -14.41
N ASP A 178 15.50 -1.13 -13.72
CA ASP A 178 15.45 -0.45 -12.43
C ASP A 178 15.85 -1.39 -11.28
N ALA A 179 16.77 -0.94 -10.42
CA ALA A 179 17.29 -1.78 -9.32
C ALA A 179 16.22 -2.09 -8.26
N LEU A 180 15.30 -1.17 -8.00
CA LEU A 180 14.26 -1.30 -7.00
C LEU A 180 13.14 -2.25 -7.49
N ASP A 181 12.72 -2.11 -8.75
CA ASP A 181 11.68 -2.95 -9.34
C ASP A 181 12.19 -4.32 -9.79
N ARG A 182 13.48 -4.48 -10.11
CA ARG A 182 14.08 -5.76 -10.54
C ARG A 182 13.78 -6.89 -9.57
N HIS A 183 13.97 -6.67 -8.28
CA HIS A 183 13.69 -7.71 -7.28
C HIS A 183 12.21 -8.07 -7.27
N TRP A 184 11.33 -7.06 -7.31
CA TRP A 184 9.89 -7.26 -7.31
C TRP A 184 9.41 -8.02 -8.55
N ILE A 185 9.88 -7.68 -9.76
CA ILE A 185 9.43 -8.35 -10.98
C ILE A 185 9.93 -9.81 -11.04
N ASN A 186 11.12 -10.08 -10.50
CA ASN A 186 11.62 -11.45 -10.36
C ASN A 186 10.77 -12.25 -9.36
N LEU A 187 10.39 -11.65 -8.24
CA LEU A 187 9.46 -12.25 -7.28
C LEU A 187 8.11 -12.52 -7.93
N TYR A 188 7.54 -11.55 -8.65
CA TYR A 188 6.28 -11.71 -9.39
C TYR A 188 6.34 -12.83 -10.42
N ASN A 189 7.46 -12.99 -11.14
CA ASN A 189 7.61 -14.09 -12.08
C ASN A 189 7.61 -15.46 -11.37
N SER A 190 8.19 -15.55 -10.17
CA SER A 190 8.15 -16.78 -9.36
C SER A 190 6.73 -17.16 -8.93
N THR A 191 5.86 -16.16 -8.66
CA THR A 191 4.46 -16.44 -8.28
C THR A 191 3.65 -17.02 -9.43
N ILE A 192 3.94 -16.64 -10.67
CA ILE A 192 3.27 -17.20 -11.86
C ILE A 192 3.49 -18.73 -11.92
N HIS A 193 4.73 -19.19 -11.72
CA HIS A 193 5.05 -20.62 -11.75
C HIS A 193 4.39 -21.38 -10.60
N LYS A 194 4.45 -20.83 -9.38
CA LYS A 194 3.74 -21.38 -8.21
C LYS A 194 2.23 -21.49 -8.47
N ASN A 195 1.60 -20.40 -8.91
CA ASN A 195 0.15 -20.34 -9.11
C ASN A 195 -0.30 -21.29 -10.22
N ARG A 196 0.50 -21.45 -11.27
CA ARG A 196 0.26 -22.46 -12.32
C ARG A 196 0.28 -23.87 -11.76
N TYR A 197 1.25 -24.21 -10.90
CA TYR A 197 1.29 -25.51 -10.23
C TYR A 197 0.08 -25.72 -9.34
N LEU A 198 -0.25 -24.74 -8.48
CA LEU A 198 -1.40 -24.82 -7.58
C LEU A 198 -2.69 -25.03 -8.36
N PHE A 199 -2.89 -24.27 -9.44
CA PHE A 199 -4.04 -24.41 -10.32
C PHE A 199 -4.15 -25.81 -10.90
N VAL A 200 -3.08 -26.33 -11.52
CA VAL A 200 -3.11 -27.66 -12.14
C VAL A 200 -3.35 -28.76 -11.10
N LYS A 201 -2.69 -28.69 -9.93
CA LYS A 201 -2.85 -29.69 -8.88
C LYS A 201 -4.22 -29.67 -8.23
N PHE A 202 -4.75 -28.48 -7.95
CA PHE A 202 -6.07 -28.34 -7.34
C PHE A 202 -7.18 -28.70 -8.32
N TYR A 203 -7.08 -28.24 -9.57
CA TYR A 203 -8.10 -28.48 -10.61
C TYR A 203 -8.24 -29.97 -10.98
N LEU A 204 -7.17 -30.74 -10.84
CA LEU A 204 -7.22 -32.20 -11.02
C LEU A 204 -7.76 -32.95 -9.79
N GLY A 205 -7.95 -32.26 -8.67
CA GLY A 205 -8.60 -32.81 -7.49
C GLY A 205 -10.13 -32.70 -7.56
N THR A 206 -10.81 -33.54 -6.81
CA THR A 206 -12.28 -33.49 -6.61
C THR A 206 -12.62 -33.07 -5.17
N GLU A 207 -11.76 -32.30 -4.53
CA GLU A 207 -11.92 -31.94 -3.11
C GLU A 207 -12.97 -30.83 -2.95
N ASP A 208 -14.02 -31.11 -2.19
CA ASP A 208 -15.12 -30.19 -1.87
C ASP A 208 -15.15 -29.78 -0.39
N ASP A 209 -14.31 -30.40 0.46
CA ASP A 209 -14.18 -30.00 1.86
C ASP A 209 -13.35 -28.71 2.00
N TYR A 210 -13.89 -27.76 2.78
CA TYR A 210 -13.25 -26.47 3.03
C TYR A 210 -11.90 -26.62 3.73
N THR A 211 -11.81 -27.47 4.75
CA THR A 211 -10.61 -27.61 5.59
C THR A 211 -9.48 -28.21 4.79
N LYS A 212 -9.75 -29.27 4.02
CA LYS A 212 -8.78 -29.87 3.11
C LYS A 212 -8.37 -28.93 1.98
N THR A 213 -9.32 -28.19 1.40
CA THR A 213 -9.02 -27.15 0.41
C THR A 213 -8.07 -26.11 1.00
N TYR A 214 -8.38 -25.57 2.18
CA TYR A 214 -7.55 -24.61 2.88
C TYR A 214 -6.13 -25.16 3.15
N ASN A 215 -6.05 -26.36 3.73
CA ASN A 215 -4.77 -27.00 4.05
C ASN A 215 -3.92 -27.27 2.81
N PHE A 216 -4.53 -27.65 1.69
CA PHE A 216 -3.82 -27.79 0.42
C PHE A 216 -3.06 -26.50 0.04
N PHE A 217 -3.69 -25.33 0.15
CA PHE A 217 -3.03 -24.07 -0.16
C PHE A 217 -1.96 -23.69 0.87
N VAL A 218 -2.19 -23.96 2.15
CA VAL A 218 -1.19 -23.72 3.21
C VAL A 218 0.05 -24.58 3.02
N GLU A 219 -0.12 -25.87 2.76
CA GLU A 219 0.98 -26.82 2.56
C GLU A 219 1.80 -26.54 1.30
N ASN A 220 1.14 -26.05 0.24
CA ASN A 220 1.79 -25.79 -1.05
C ASN A 220 2.24 -24.33 -1.25
N GLN A 221 2.12 -23.46 -0.24
CA GLN A 221 2.38 -22.02 -0.37
C GLN A 221 3.82 -21.66 -0.80
N LEU A 222 4.81 -22.51 -0.46
CA LEU A 222 6.24 -22.30 -0.76
C LEU A 222 6.71 -23.09 -1.98
N LYS A 223 5.82 -23.82 -2.67
CA LYS A 223 6.21 -24.64 -3.83
C LYS A 223 6.75 -23.75 -4.96
N TYR A 224 7.94 -24.09 -5.48
CA TYR A 224 8.66 -23.33 -6.50
C TYR A 224 9.05 -21.90 -6.10
N VAL A 225 8.98 -21.57 -4.81
CA VAL A 225 9.49 -20.31 -4.27
C VAL A 225 10.93 -20.54 -3.80
N LEU A 226 11.84 -19.68 -4.24
CA LEU A 226 13.23 -19.69 -3.79
C LEU A 226 13.32 -19.43 -2.27
N PRO A 227 14.22 -20.09 -1.52
CA PRO A 227 14.34 -19.93 -0.07
C PRO A 227 14.43 -18.49 0.43
N GLU A 228 15.20 -17.64 -0.25
CA GLU A 228 15.35 -16.21 0.04
C GLU A 228 14.04 -15.42 -0.04
N ASN A 229 13.07 -15.92 -0.81
CA ASN A 229 11.77 -15.29 -1.01
C ASN A 229 10.69 -15.87 -0.09
N HIS A 230 10.96 -16.91 0.70
CA HIS A 230 9.95 -17.56 1.56
C HIS A 230 9.28 -16.58 2.52
N ARG A 231 10.00 -15.54 2.96
CA ARG A 231 9.45 -14.50 3.85
C ARG A 231 8.22 -13.77 3.29
N TYR A 232 8.10 -13.68 1.96
CA TYR A 232 6.99 -12.98 1.29
C TYR A 232 5.74 -13.85 1.12
N PHE A 233 5.79 -15.14 1.45
CA PHE A 233 4.71 -16.10 1.25
C PHE A 233 4.33 -16.84 2.53
N ARG A 234 4.55 -16.23 3.69
CA ARG A 234 4.15 -16.80 4.99
C ARG A 234 2.79 -16.28 5.37
N PHE A 235 1.94 -17.16 5.90
CA PHE A 235 0.74 -16.70 6.56
C PHE A 235 1.06 -16.14 7.96
N PRO A 236 0.36 -15.09 8.41
CA PRO A 236 0.63 -14.48 9.73
C PRO A 236 0.55 -15.46 10.91
N PHE A 237 -0.36 -16.44 10.85
CA PHE A 237 -0.51 -17.45 11.91
C PHE A 237 0.67 -18.44 12.02
N GLN A 238 1.58 -18.44 11.04
CA GLN A 238 2.78 -19.29 11.07
C GLN A 238 3.91 -18.66 11.89
N ASP A 239 3.83 -17.36 12.18
CA ASP A 239 4.74 -16.68 13.09
C ASP A 239 4.18 -16.74 14.50
N LYS A 240 4.85 -17.48 15.38
CA LYS A 240 4.45 -17.66 16.79
C LYS A 240 4.45 -16.34 17.58
N ASN A 241 5.12 -15.30 17.09
CA ASN A 241 5.15 -13.99 17.72
C ASN A 241 3.94 -13.12 17.34
N ILE A 242 3.16 -13.53 16.35
CA ILE A 242 1.98 -12.81 15.88
C ILE A 242 0.73 -13.52 16.41
N PRO A 243 -0.20 -12.81 17.07
CA PRO A 243 -1.33 -13.44 17.77
C PRO A 243 -2.47 -13.88 16.84
N PHE A 244 -2.18 -14.28 15.60
CA PHE A 244 -3.18 -14.80 14.68
C PHE A 244 -3.28 -16.32 14.77
N ARG A 245 -4.50 -16.83 14.86
CA ARG A 245 -4.79 -18.27 14.88
C ARG A 245 -5.04 -18.79 13.48
N ASN A 246 -4.75 -20.07 13.25
CA ASN A 246 -5.22 -20.77 12.07
C ASN A 246 -6.74 -21.00 12.20
N LEU A 247 -7.52 -20.43 11.29
CA LEU A 247 -8.99 -20.45 11.33
C LEU A 247 -9.60 -21.82 11.00
N SER A 248 -8.83 -22.68 10.30
CA SER A 248 -9.31 -24.01 9.92
C SER A 248 -9.38 -24.98 11.10
N ASP A 249 -8.46 -24.88 12.06
CA ASP A 249 -8.33 -25.82 13.19
C ASP A 249 -9.50 -25.79 14.17
N LEU A 250 -10.29 -24.72 14.16
CA LEU A 250 -11.33 -24.44 15.15
C LEU A 250 -12.72 -24.23 14.54
N ALA A 251 -12.86 -24.39 13.22
CA ALA A 251 -14.06 -24.04 12.47
C ALA A 251 -14.61 -22.62 12.78
N LEU A 252 -13.76 -21.70 13.26
CA LEU A 252 -14.16 -20.36 13.70
C LEU A 252 -14.66 -19.48 12.55
N TRP A 253 -14.37 -19.86 11.31
CA TRP A 253 -15.01 -19.26 10.14
C TRP A 253 -16.53 -19.36 10.19
N ARG A 254 -17.08 -20.21 11.09
CA ARG A 254 -18.49 -20.35 11.34
C ARG A 254 -19.09 -19.45 12.42
N ASP A 255 -18.26 -18.72 13.14
CA ASP A 255 -18.69 -17.90 14.27
C ASP A 255 -19.18 -16.52 13.80
N ASP A 256 -20.35 -16.11 14.29
CA ASP A 256 -20.91 -14.78 14.05
C ASP A 256 -20.04 -13.67 14.62
N GLU A 257 -19.33 -13.91 15.73
CA GLU A 257 -18.36 -12.96 16.28
C GLU A 257 -17.22 -12.72 15.29
N LEU A 258 -16.66 -13.79 14.71
CA LEU A 258 -15.62 -13.64 13.70
C LEU A 258 -16.15 -12.97 12.43
N PHE A 259 -17.39 -13.28 12.03
CA PHE A 259 -18.05 -12.61 10.92
C PHE A 259 -18.15 -11.09 11.11
N THR A 260 -18.52 -10.64 12.31
CA THR A 260 -18.57 -9.22 12.67
C THR A 260 -17.19 -8.60 12.79
N ASP A 261 -16.23 -9.28 13.41
CA ASP A 261 -14.86 -8.77 13.58
C ASP A 261 -14.19 -8.53 12.21
N GLN A 262 -14.51 -9.33 11.20
CA GLN A 262 -14.02 -9.11 9.84
C GLN A 262 -14.47 -7.78 9.22
N ARG A 263 -15.55 -7.17 9.70
CA ARG A 263 -15.99 -5.85 9.25
C ARG A 263 -15.15 -4.71 9.83
N LEU A 264 -14.42 -4.97 10.91
CA LEU A 264 -13.59 -3.98 11.61
C LEU A 264 -12.09 -4.24 11.44
N ALA A 265 -11.71 -5.51 11.30
CA ALA A 265 -10.30 -5.95 11.27
C ALA A 265 -10.04 -7.06 10.23
N GLY A 266 -10.98 -7.33 9.33
CA GLY A 266 -10.82 -8.31 8.26
C GLY A 266 -10.22 -7.72 6.99
N ASN A 267 -10.47 -8.38 5.85
CA ASN A 267 -9.92 -7.97 4.55
C ASN A 267 -10.54 -6.69 3.98
N ASN A 268 -11.73 -6.29 4.44
CA ASN A 268 -12.42 -5.09 3.98
C ASN A 268 -13.07 -4.36 5.16
N PRO A 269 -12.27 -3.70 6.02
CA PRO A 269 -12.78 -2.98 7.17
C PRO A 269 -13.37 -1.61 6.80
N MET A 270 -13.39 -1.26 5.52
CA MET A 270 -13.81 0.06 5.02
C MET A 270 -15.29 0.16 4.69
N ALA A 271 -16.03 -0.97 4.72
CA ALA A 271 -17.40 -1.04 4.23
C ALA A 271 -18.47 -0.83 5.31
N ILE A 272 -18.12 -0.98 6.59
CA ILE A 272 -19.08 -0.82 7.68
C ILE A 272 -19.26 0.66 8.01
N GLN A 273 -20.52 1.08 8.08
CA GLN A 273 -20.89 2.46 8.35
C GLN A 273 -21.94 2.49 9.44
N ARG A 274 -21.95 3.54 10.25
CA ARG A 274 -23.03 3.80 11.20
C ARG A 274 -24.29 4.20 10.42
N VAL A 275 -25.47 3.89 10.94
CA VAL A 275 -26.73 4.42 10.42
C VAL A 275 -27.06 5.72 11.16
N SER A 276 -27.49 6.75 10.44
CA SER A 276 -27.79 8.08 10.99
C SER A 276 -29.08 8.67 10.41
N TRP A 277 -29.73 9.54 11.18
CA TRP A 277 -30.80 10.43 10.71
C TRP A 277 -30.26 11.72 10.08
N ASP A 278 -29.01 12.06 10.40
CA ASP A 278 -28.31 13.26 9.92
C ASP A 278 -26.86 12.89 9.61
N PRO A 279 -26.59 12.34 8.42
CA PRO A 279 -25.24 11.93 8.03
C PRO A 279 -24.30 13.12 7.82
N GLU A 280 -24.80 14.35 7.61
CA GLU A 280 -23.95 15.54 7.50
C GLU A 280 -23.30 15.89 8.85
N VAL A 281 -24.04 15.74 9.95
CA VAL A 281 -23.56 16.02 11.31
C VAL A 281 -22.85 14.82 11.93
N HIS A 282 -23.40 13.63 11.74
CA HIS A 282 -22.97 12.43 12.45
C HIS A 282 -22.19 11.44 11.55
N GLY A 283 -22.13 11.65 10.24
CA GLY A 283 -21.60 10.64 9.31
C GLY A 283 -22.47 9.39 9.24
N GLY A 284 -22.15 8.51 8.30
CA GLY A 284 -22.79 7.23 8.09
C GLY A 284 -23.81 7.24 6.96
N VAL A 285 -24.62 6.18 6.92
CA VAL A 285 -25.70 6.00 5.95
C VAL A 285 -26.97 6.67 6.46
N ASP A 286 -27.64 7.43 5.59
CA ASP A 286 -28.96 7.98 5.86
C ASP A 286 -29.99 6.85 6.02
N TRP A 287 -30.65 6.78 7.18
CA TRP A 287 -31.70 5.80 7.41
C TRP A 287 -32.88 5.93 6.44
N THR A 288 -33.22 7.15 6.02
CA THR A 288 -34.31 7.41 5.07
C THR A 288 -34.04 6.66 3.77
N GLU A 289 -32.86 6.84 3.19
CA GLU A 289 -32.44 6.16 1.95
C GLU A 289 -32.26 4.65 2.16
N LEU A 290 -31.69 4.23 3.29
CA LEU A 290 -31.49 2.82 3.59
C LEU A 290 -32.82 2.08 3.71
N SER A 291 -33.79 2.66 4.43
CA SER A 291 -35.09 2.05 4.71
C SER A 291 -35.91 1.78 3.44
N GLU A 292 -35.73 2.60 2.40
CA GLU A 292 -36.35 2.40 1.08
C GLU A 292 -35.84 1.15 0.36
N LYS A 293 -34.66 0.63 0.74
CA LYS A 293 -34.06 -0.59 0.18
C LYS A 293 -34.33 -1.83 1.02
N LEU A 294 -34.68 -1.66 2.30
CA LEU A 294 -34.91 -2.76 3.22
C LEU A 294 -36.25 -3.48 2.92
N ASN A 295 -36.30 -4.76 3.26
CA ASN A 295 -37.49 -5.56 3.07
C ASN A 295 -38.59 -5.08 4.00
N SER A 296 -39.67 -4.56 3.41
CA SER A 296 -40.78 -3.94 4.15
C SER A 296 -41.66 -4.93 4.91
N LYS A 297 -41.51 -6.23 4.66
CA LYS A 297 -42.24 -7.30 5.34
C LYS A 297 -41.48 -7.90 6.52
N PHE A 298 -40.18 -7.62 6.65
CA PHE A 298 -39.37 -8.12 7.74
C PHE A 298 -39.46 -7.20 8.96
N ASP A 299 -39.60 -7.78 10.15
CA ASP A 299 -39.65 -7.03 11.41
C ASP A 299 -38.25 -6.60 11.85
N TRP A 300 -37.76 -5.50 11.26
CA TRP A 300 -36.45 -4.94 11.57
C TRP A 300 -36.35 -4.42 13.00
N GLU A 301 -37.41 -3.83 13.55
CA GLU A 301 -37.39 -3.30 14.91
C GLU A 301 -37.28 -4.43 15.93
N GLY A 302 -38.12 -5.48 15.81
CA GLY A 302 -38.04 -6.66 16.67
C GLY A 302 -36.68 -7.34 16.61
N ALA A 303 -36.15 -7.59 15.41
CA ALA A 303 -34.83 -8.22 15.25
C ALA A 303 -33.69 -7.40 15.87
N ILE A 304 -33.75 -6.06 15.77
CA ILE A 304 -32.77 -5.16 16.40
C ILE A 304 -32.89 -5.21 17.93
N GLN A 305 -34.11 -5.16 18.47
CA GLN A 305 -34.37 -5.23 19.90
C GLN A 305 -33.86 -6.54 20.50
N ASP A 306 -34.08 -7.67 19.82
CA ASP A 306 -33.62 -8.99 20.26
C ASP A 306 -32.09 -9.06 20.36
N VAL A 307 -31.38 -8.56 19.35
CA VAL A 307 -29.92 -8.58 19.34
C VAL A 307 -29.33 -7.61 20.36
N ILE A 308 -29.85 -6.38 20.44
CA ILE A 308 -29.41 -5.37 21.42
C ILE A 308 -29.74 -5.83 22.84
N GLY A 309 -30.87 -6.52 23.04
CA GLY A 309 -31.40 -6.92 24.33
C GLY A 309 -32.00 -5.76 25.12
N MET A 310 -32.61 -4.79 24.43
CA MET A 310 -33.29 -3.63 25.01
C MET A 310 -34.61 -3.39 24.28
N ASP A 311 -35.65 -3.01 25.02
CA ASP A 311 -36.90 -2.50 24.46
C ASP A 311 -36.68 -1.03 24.05
N ILE A 312 -36.31 -0.83 22.78
CA ILE A 312 -35.92 0.46 22.22
C ILE A 312 -36.46 0.55 20.79
N SER A 313 -37.04 1.70 20.43
CA SER A 313 -37.46 1.90 19.04
C SER A 313 -36.26 2.00 18.11
N ILE A 314 -36.44 1.68 16.84
CA ILE A 314 -35.38 1.81 15.84
C ILE A 314 -34.87 3.25 15.74
N GLN A 315 -35.76 4.23 15.90
CA GLN A 315 -35.42 5.65 15.90
C GLN A 315 -34.44 6.00 17.02
N GLN A 316 -34.72 5.54 18.25
CA GLN A 316 -33.84 5.78 19.39
C GLN A 316 -32.54 4.99 19.25
N ALA A 317 -32.59 3.75 18.73
CA ALA A 317 -31.39 2.96 18.52
C ALA A 317 -30.43 3.59 17.51
N ILE A 318 -30.94 4.25 16.46
CA ILE A 318 -30.15 5.05 15.51
C ILE A 318 -29.58 6.29 16.21
N TYR A 319 -30.41 7.02 16.95
CA TYR A 319 -29.99 8.23 17.68
C TYR A 319 -28.85 7.97 18.67
N GLU A 320 -28.93 6.87 19.41
CA GLU A 320 -27.89 6.41 20.34
C GLU A 320 -26.66 5.81 19.63
N GLY A 321 -26.71 5.66 18.30
CA GLY A 321 -25.61 5.13 17.50
C GLY A 321 -25.38 3.63 17.64
N TYR A 322 -26.43 2.84 17.93
CA TYR A 322 -26.30 1.40 18.07
C TYR A 322 -26.32 0.64 16.75
N ILE A 323 -26.82 1.23 15.67
CA ILE A 323 -27.07 0.51 14.41
C ILE A 323 -25.98 0.82 13.39
N TYR A 324 -25.50 -0.24 12.74
CA TYR A 324 -24.50 -0.19 11.69
C TYR A 324 -24.95 -1.02 10.49
N VAL A 325 -24.45 -0.70 9.32
CA VAL A 325 -24.79 -1.35 8.06
C VAL A 325 -23.54 -1.62 7.24
N VAL A 326 -23.56 -2.72 6.48
CA VAL A 326 -22.69 -2.96 5.34
C VAL A 326 -23.59 -3.13 4.12
N HIS A 327 -23.48 -2.20 3.17
CA HIS A 327 -24.14 -2.24 1.87
C HIS A 327 -23.10 -1.91 0.79
N TYR A 328 -23.25 -2.52 -0.40
CA TYR A 328 -22.34 -2.29 -1.53
C TYR A 328 -23.08 -1.73 -2.74
N PRO A 329 -23.31 -0.41 -2.80
CA PRO A 329 -24.08 0.22 -3.88
C PRO A 329 -23.56 -0.10 -5.28
N LEU A 330 -22.26 -0.33 -5.44
CA LEU A 330 -21.65 -0.70 -6.73
C LEU A 330 -22.22 -2.01 -7.31
N TYR A 331 -22.77 -2.90 -6.47
CA TYR A 331 -23.40 -4.16 -6.87
C TYR A 331 -24.89 -4.01 -7.23
N ASP A 332 -25.52 -2.89 -6.90
CA ASP A 332 -26.96 -2.70 -7.10
C ASP A 332 -27.31 -2.81 -8.60
N GLY A 333 -28.27 -3.68 -8.89
CA GLY A 333 -28.79 -3.91 -10.25
C GLY A 333 -27.80 -4.55 -11.23
N LEU A 334 -26.69 -5.15 -10.77
CA LEU A 334 -25.81 -5.92 -11.64
C LEU A 334 -26.52 -7.19 -12.12
N VAL A 335 -26.43 -7.46 -13.42
CA VAL A 335 -26.97 -8.68 -14.01
C VAL A 335 -26.00 -9.84 -13.74
N PRO A 336 -26.44 -10.95 -13.12
CA PRO A 336 -25.61 -12.12 -12.90
C PRO A 336 -25.06 -12.69 -14.22
N LYS A 337 -23.87 -13.30 -14.16
CA LYS A 337 -23.36 -14.09 -15.28
C LYS A 337 -24.07 -15.44 -15.34
N SER A 338 -24.69 -15.76 -16.48
CA SER A 338 -25.29 -17.07 -16.74
C SER A 338 -24.25 -18.18 -16.96
N SER A 339 -24.35 -19.25 -16.15
CA SER A 339 -24.52 -20.69 -16.50
C SER A 339 -23.72 -21.68 -15.63
N ASP A 340 -22.59 -21.28 -15.03
CA ASP A 340 -21.79 -22.17 -14.15
C ASP A 340 -21.42 -21.56 -12.78
N LEU A 341 -21.73 -20.28 -12.55
CA LEU A 341 -21.44 -19.57 -11.30
C LEU A 341 -22.72 -19.17 -10.59
N PHE A 342 -22.63 -18.94 -9.28
CA PHE A 342 -23.74 -18.41 -8.49
C PHE A 342 -24.14 -17.00 -8.94
N ASP A 343 -25.38 -16.64 -8.67
CA ASP A 343 -25.88 -15.30 -8.95
C ASP A 343 -25.10 -14.23 -8.18
N ALA A 344 -24.96 -13.06 -8.81
CA ALA A 344 -24.41 -11.88 -8.17
C ALA A 344 -25.51 -11.21 -7.33
N PHE A 345 -25.18 -10.88 -6.09
CA PHE A 345 -26.10 -10.26 -5.13
C PHE A 345 -25.51 -8.95 -4.61
N SER A 346 -26.36 -7.98 -4.27
CA SER A 346 -26.01 -6.76 -3.54
C SER A 346 -26.59 -6.82 -2.12
N PRO A 347 -25.95 -7.55 -1.19
CA PRO A 347 -26.53 -7.76 0.14
C PRO A 347 -26.48 -6.49 1.00
N ILE A 348 -27.46 -6.39 1.90
CA ILE A 348 -27.51 -5.38 2.96
C ILE A 348 -27.46 -6.13 4.29
N ALA A 349 -26.37 -5.97 5.04
CA ALA A 349 -26.20 -6.57 6.36
C ALA A 349 -26.32 -5.51 7.45
N ILE A 350 -27.27 -5.72 8.37
CA ILE A 350 -27.49 -4.85 9.54
C ILE A 350 -26.81 -5.46 10.76
N PHE A 351 -26.17 -4.60 11.54
CA PHE A 351 -25.47 -4.94 12.76
C PHE A 351 -25.90 -4.02 13.90
N ALA A 352 -25.78 -4.53 15.12
CA ALA A 352 -26.06 -3.79 16.34
C ALA A 352 -24.87 -3.80 17.29
N SER A 353 -24.54 -2.65 17.87
CA SER A 353 -23.56 -2.48 18.94
C SER A 353 -24.20 -2.81 20.28
N LYS A 354 -24.17 -4.09 20.64
CA LYS A 354 -24.79 -4.63 21.86
C LYS A 354 -24.06 -4.12 23.11
N PRO A 355 -24.76 -3.41 24.02
CA PRO A 355 -24.16 -2.95 25.28
C PRO A 355 -23.69 -4.10 26.17
N SER A 356 -22.55 -3.92 26.82
CA SER A 356 -22.08 -4.90 27.80
C SER A 356 -22.76 -4.72 29.16
N ARG A 357 -23.26 -5.82 29.73
CA ARG A 357 -23.73 -5.85 31.13
C ARG A 357 -22.60 -5.79 32.17
N GLN A 358 -21.34 -5.97 31.76
CA GLN A 358 -20.19 -6.09 32.65
C GLN A 358 -19.18 -4.92 32.51
N GLN A 359 -19.65 -3.73 32.11
CA GLN A 359 -18.80 -2.56 31.82
C GLN A 359 -17.67 -2.83 30.81
N ARG A 360 -17.81 -3.85 29.96
CA ARG A 360 -16.89 -4.08 28.84
C ARG A 360 -17.31 -3.19 27.66
N PRO A 361 -16.43 -2.97 26.67
CA PRO A 361 -16.83 -2.36 25.42
C PRO A 361 -18.02 -3.09 24.80
N ASN A 362 -18.89 -2.35 24.11
CA ASN A 362 -19.98 -2.92 23.34
C ASN A 362 -19.43 -3.92 22.31
N ARG A 363 -20.25 -4.91 21.96
CA ARG A 363 -19.91 -5.89 20.94
C ARG A 363 -20.80 -5.70 19.73
N LEU A 364 -20.18 -5.58 18.56
CA LEU A 364 -20.92 -5.62 17.31
C LEU A 364 -21.48 -7.04 17.12
N LYS A 365 -22.77 -7.13 16.79
CA LYS A 365 -23.48 -8.39 16.55
C LYS A 365 -24.28 -8.29 15.24
N PRO A 366 -24.34 -9.37 14.44
CA PRO A 366 -25.18 -9.36 13.26
C PRO A 366 -26.66 -9.37 13.67
N VAL A 367 -27.47 -8.56 13.02
CA VAL A 367 -28.94 -8.54 13.19
C VAL A 367 -29.57 -9.42 12.13
N ALA A 368 -29.39 -9.03 10.87
CA ALA A 368 -29.90 -9.76 9.74
C ALA A 368 -29.16 -9.40 8.46
N ILE A 369 -29.27 -10.25 7.45
CA ILE A 369 -28.73 -10.03 6.11
C ILE A 369 -29.85 -10.20 5.11
N GLN A 370 -30.15 -9.12 4.39
CA GLN A 370 -30.96 -9.15 3.19
C GLN A 370 -30.09 -9.53 2.00
N LEU A 371 -30.50 -10.52 1.21
CA LEU A 371 -29.65 -11.05 0.14
C LEU A 371 -29.35 -10.04 -0.96
N ASN A 372 -30.31 -9.19 -1.32
CA ASN A 372 -30.18 -8.23 -2.42
C ASN A 372 -30.80 -6.89 -2.06
N SER A 373 -30.47 -5.82 -2.79
CA SER A 373 -30.91 -4.46 -2.50
C SER A 373 -32.38 -4.18 -2.86
N SER A 374 -33.17 -5.21 -3.21
CA SER A 374 -34.60 -5.10 -3.50
C SER A 374 -35.45 -5.32 -2.26
N THR A 375 -36.56 -4.58 -2.14
CA THR A 375 -37.45 -4.57 -0.95
C THR A 375 -38.25 -5.86 -0.76
N ASP A 376 -38.19 -6.79 -1.71
CA ASP A 376 -38.79 -8.12 -1.64
C ASP A 376 -37.75 -9.23 -1.39
N SER A 377 -36.47 -8.87 -1.29
CA SER A 377 -35.38 -9.84 -1.16
C SER A 377 -35.45 -10.57 0.19
N PRO A 378 -35.22 -11.91 0.22
CA PRO A 378 -35.20 -12.66 1.46
C PRO A 378 -34.22 -12.09 2.49
N VAL A 379 -34.65 -12.10 3.76
CA VAL A 379 -33.87 -11.67 4.91
C VAL A 379 -33.59 -12.88 5.79
N PHE A 380 -32.35 -12.99 6.25
CA PHE A 380 -31.87 -14.08 7.10
C PHE A 380 -31.30 -13.53 8.41
N THR A 381 -31.58 -14.21 9.51
CA THR A 381 -31.10 -13.90 10.85
C THR A 381 -30.12 -14.97 11.34
N PRO A 382 -29.38 -14.75 12.43
CA PRO A 382 -28.57 -15.78 13.08
C PRO A 382 -29.35 -17.04 13.48
N GLU A 383 -30.66 -16.93 13.73
CA GLU A 383 -31.52 -18.07 14.10
C GLU A 383 -31.79 -19.00 12.92
N ASP A 384 -31.69 -18.50 11.68
CA ASP A 384 -31.84 -19.28 10.45
C ASP A 384 -30.59 -20.13 10.12
N SER A 385 -29.63 -20.23 11.05
CA SER A 385 -28.28 -20.75 10.83
C SER A 385 -28.22 -22.24 10.42
N GLU A 386 -29.20 -23.06 10.79
CA GLU A 386 -29.29 -24.46 10.33
C GLU A 386 -29.81 -24.57 8.88
N THR A 387 -30.82 -23.79 8.51
CA THR A 387 -31.33 -23.67 7.12
C THR A 387 -30.34 -22.95 6.18
N LEU A 388 -29.46 -22.10 6.72
CA LEU A 388 -28.30 -21.50 6.05
C LEU A 388 -27.09 -22.45 5.95
N ALA A 389 -27.06 -23.54 6.72
CA ALA A 389 -26.01 -24.56 6.67
C ALA A 389 -26.42 -25.76 5.79
N ASP A 390 -27.71 -26.10 5.78
CA ASP A 390 -28.28 -27.28 5.13
C ASP A 390 -28.74 -26.99 3.69
N GLY A 391 -27.78 -26.63 2.84
CA GLY A 391 -27.71 -27.05 1.43
C GLY A 391 -28.74 -26.57 0.39
N GLN A 392 -29.96 -26.15 0.73
CA GLN A 392 -31.03 -25.96 -0.27
C GLN A 392 -31.23 -24.51 -0.72
N THR A 393 -30.93 -23.54 0.15
CA THR A 393 -31.09 -22.10 -0.15
C THR A 393 -29.82 -21.29 0.04
N CYS A 394 -28.81 -21.81 0.75
CA CYS A 394 -27.44 -21.28 0.76
C CYS A 394 -26.41 -22.33 1.26
N PRO A 395 -25.48 -22.86 0.44
CA PRO A 395 -24.40 -23.74 0.93
C PRO A 395 -23.50 -23.02 1.95
N PRO A 396 -22.71 -23.73 2.77
CA PRO A 396 -21.80 -23.15 3.77
C PRO A 396 -20.77 -22.15 3.20
N SER A 397 -20.52 -22.18 1.89
CA SER A 397 -19.74 -21.20 1.13
C SER A 397 -20.46 -19.86 0.91
N ARG A 398 -21.74 -19.79 1.28
CA ARG A 398 -22.68 -18.66 1.33
C ARG A 398 -23.03 -18.26 2.77
N ARG A 399 -22.12 -18.45 3.74
CA ARG A 399 -21.96 -17.33 4.69
C ARG A 399 -21.73 -16.13 3.80
N LEU A 400 -22.73 -15.26 3.69
CA LEU A 400 -22.58 -13.98 3.06
C LEU A 400 -21.40 -13.38 3.81
N HIS A 401 -20.22 -13.53 3.25
CA HIS A 401 -19.22 -12.51 3.32
C HIS A 401 -19.74 -11.52 2.27
N PRO A 402 -20.51 -10.49 2.66
CA PRO A 402 -20.48 -9.22 1.97
C PRO A 402 -19.00 -8.82 2.03
N ASN A 403 -18.22 -9.41 1.13
CA ASN A 403 -16.84 -9.08 0.92
C ASN A 403 -16.67 -9.09 -0.59
N PRO A 404 -17.17 -8.03 -1.26
CA PRO A 404 -16.75 -7.66 -2.59
C PRO A 404 -15.31 -7.19 -2.47
N GLY A 405 -14.41 -8.10 -2.09
CA GLY A 405 -12.99 -7.86 -2.04
C GLY A 405 -12.45 -7.41 -3.40
N CYS A 406 -13.24 -7.44 -4.48
CA CYS A 406 -12.87 -6.83 -5.74
C CYS A 406 -13.24 -5.35 -5.88
N GLY A 407 -14.34 -4.86 -5.28
CA GLY A 407 -14.75 -3.45 -5.43
C GLY A 407 -13.79 -2.52 -4.68
N THR A 408 -13.80 -2.57 -3.36
CA THR A 408 -13.02 -1.61 -2.55
C THR A 408 -11.50 -1.87 -2.56
N SER A 409 -11.05 -3.14 -2.60
CA SER A 409 -9.62 -3.47 -2.42
C SER A 409 -8.77 -3.39 -3.69
N ILE A 410 -9.38 -3.60 -4.87
CA ILE A 410 -8.68 -3.50 -6.16
C ILE A 410 -8.79 -2.08 -6.71
N GLU A 411 -9.92 -1.40 -6.53
CA GLU A 411 -10.24 -0.17 -7.26
C GLU A 411 -9.53 1.03 -6.63
N ALA A 412 -9.73 1.34 -5.34
CA ALA A 412 -9.21 2.59 -4.78
C ALA A 412 -7.66 2.67 -4.73
N PRO A 413 -6.91 1.66 -4.22
CA PRO A 413 -5.45 1.75 -4.16
C PRO A 413 -4.79 1.63 -5.54
N SER A 414 -5.34 0.83 -6.45
CA SER A 414 -4.76 0.66 -7.80
C SER A 414 -5.06 1.86 -8.69
N LEU A 415 -6.27 2.46 -8.59
CA LEU A 415 -6.64 3.66 -9.33
C LEU A 415 -5.85 4.90 -8.83
N HIS A 416 -5.87 5.18 -7.52
CA HIS A 416 -5.12 6.31 -6.96
C HIS A 416 -3.62 6.12 -7.08
N GLY A 417 -3.16 4.92 -6.72
CA GLY A 417 -1.75 4.56 -6.82
C GLY A 417 -1.25 4.77 -8.24
N ALA A 418 -1.97 4.32 -9.28
CA ALA A 418 -1.47 4.43 -10.65
C ALA A 418 -1.41 5.90 -11.10
N ARG A 419 -2.41 6.70 -10.72
CA ARG A 419 -2.43 8.15 -11.00
C ARG A 419 -1.31 8.93 -10.30
N LEU A 420 -0.88 8.49 -9.11
CA LEU A 420 0.22 9.13 -8.39
C LEU A 420 1.59 8.60 -8.84
N CYS A 421 1.71 7.29 -9.01
CA CYS A 421 2.97 6.61 -9.24
C CYS A 421 3.49 6.72 -10.66
N LEU A 422 2.63 6.77 -11.68
CA LEU A 422 3.08 6.96 -13.06
C LEU A 422 3.75 8.34 -13.24
N PRO A 423 3.12 9.46 -12.82
CA PRO A 423 3.78 10.76 -12.83
C PRO A 423 4.96 10.88 -11.87
N ALA A 424 5.01 10.12 -10.76
CA ALA A 424 6.12 10.11 -9.79
C ALA A 424 7.30 9.21 -10.20
N SER A 425 7.11 8.32 -11.18
CA SER A 425 8.18 7.51 -11.79
C SER A 425 8.86 8.25 -12.95
N ALA A 426 8.17 9.24 -13.53
CA ALA A 426 8.70 10.13 -14.56
C ALA A 426 9.71 11.21 -14.10
N PRO A 427 9.73 11.75 -12.87
CA PRO A 427 10.69 12.78 -12.46
C PRO A 427 12.03 12.16 -12.09
N VAL A 428 13.07 12.96 -12.27
CA VAL A 428 14.48 12.76 -11.91
C VAL A 428 14.72 11.83 -10.72
N LYS A 429 15.63 10.85 -10.89
CA LYS A 429 16.07 9.95 -9.82
C LYS A 429 16.63 10.66 -8.60
N THR A 430 17.17 11.87 -8.73
CA THR A 430 17.77 12.67 -7.64
C THR A 430 16.82 13.70 -7.02
N ALA A 431 15.54 13.72 -7.41
CA ALA A 431 14.53 14.55 -6.74
C ALA A 431 14.16 13.92 -5.37
N PRO A 432 14.11 14.69 -4.28
CA PRO A 432 13.72 14.16 -2.96
C PRO A 432 12.37 13.45 -2.97
N LEU A 433 11.38 14.01 -3.68
CA LEU A 433 10.05 13.43 -3.79
C LEU A 433 10.05 12.09 -4.54
N HIS A 434 10.89 11.93 -5.57
CA HIS A 434 11.04 10.65 -6.26
C HIS A 434 11.61 9.58 -5.31
N HIS A 435 12.63 9.93 -4.52
CA HIS A 435 13.18 9.02 -3.52
C HIS A 435 12.18 8.60 -2.44
N LEU A 436 11.27 9.49 -2.05
CA LEU A 436 10.19 9.16 -1.14
C LEU A 436 9.18 8.22 -1.80
N LEU A 437 8.67 8.59 -2.98
CA LEU A 437 7.55 7.89 -3.61
C LEU A 437 7.93 6.56 -4.27
N LYS A 438 9.16 6.41 -4.79
CA LYS A 438 9.57 5.19 -5.53
C LYS A 438 9.36 3.90 -4.73
N HIS A 439 9.54 3.94 -3.41
CA HIS A 439 9.34 2.78 -2.54
C HIS A 439 7.85 2.45 -2.34
N HIS A 440 6.98 3.46 -2.32
CA HIS A 440 5.53 3.29 -2.25
C HIS A 440 4.92 2.87 -3.60
N CYS A 441 5.59 3.20 -4.70
CA CYS A 441 5.15 2.87 -6.06
C CYS A 441 5.70 1.55 -6.61
N ARG A 442 6.64 0.93 -5.89
CA ARG A 442 7.30 -0.32 -6.30
C ARG A 442 6.27 -1.41 -6.60
N GLY A 443 6.39 -2.02 -7.77
CA GLY A 443 5.56 -3.15 -8.19
C GLY A 443 4.16 -2.81 -8.70
N LEU A 444 3.69 -1.57 -8.53
CA LEU A 444 2.36 -1.18 -9.00
C LEU A 444 2.26 -1.23 -10.53
N ILE A 445 3.24 -0.66 -11.23
CA ILE A 445 3.27 -0.60 -12.69
C ILE A 445 3.28 -2.01 -13.29
N GLY A 446 4.12 -2.90 -12.75
CA GLY A 446 4.16 -4.28 -13.19
C GLY A 446 2.85 -5.02 -12.91
N THR A 447 2.25 -4.83 -11.73
CA THR A 447 0.97 -5.46 -11.38
C THR A 447 -0.14 -5.05 -12.35
N ASN A 448 -0.23 -3.76 -12.69
CA ASN A 448 -1.22 -3.26 -13.63
C ASN A 448 -0.95 -3.72 -15.07
N ALA A 449 0.32 -3.81 -15.49
CA ALA A 449 0.70 -4.21 -16.84
C ALA A 449 0.53 -5.72 -17.10
N PHE A 450 0.80 -6.56 -16.09
CA PHE A 450 0.79 -8.03 -16.23
C PHE A 450 -0.43 -8.69 -15.60
N GLY A 451 -0.84 -8.22 -14.42
CA GLY A 451 -1.94 -8.80 -13.65
C GLY A 451 -3.31 -8.44 -14.21
N TYR A 452 -3.55 -7.15 -14.47
CA TYR A 452 -4.88 -6.71 -14.94
C TYR A 452 -5.34 -7.40 -16.23
N PRO A 453 -4.52 -7.53 -17.29
CA PRO A 453 -4.96 -8.21 -18.49
C PRO A 453 -5.29 -9.69 -18.29
N PHE A 454 -4.59 -10.36 -17.35
CA PHE A 454 -4.90 -11.75 -16.99
C PHE A 454 -6.17 -11.86 -16.13
N LEU A 455 -6.39 -10.87 -15.27
CA LEU A 455 -7.56 -10.79 -14.40
C LEU A 455 -8.85 -10.55 -15.21
N MET A 456 -8.80 -9.62 -16.16
CA MET A 456 -9.96 -9.08 -16.89
C MET A 456 -10.16 -9.63 -18.30
N ALA A 457 -9.32 -10.57 -18.75
CA ALA A 457 -9.55 -11.30 -20.00
C ALA A 457 -10.93 -11.99 -20.01
N PRO A 458 -11.56 -12.22 -21.17
CA PRO A 458 -12.84 -12.93 -21.26
C PRO A 458 -12.88 -14.29 -20.54
N ASP A 459 -11.75 -15.02 -20.53
CA ASP A 459 -11.50 -16.27 -19.82
C ASP A 459 -10.56 -16.10 -18.61
N GLY A 460 -10.37 -14.84 -18.17
CA GLY A 460 -9.52 -14.46 -17.05
C GLY A 460 -10.10 -14.86 -15.70
N SER A 461 -9.35 -14.53 -14.64
CA SER A 461 -9.70 -14.93 -13.27
C SER A 461 -11.02 -14.33 -12.80
N ILE A 462 -11.36 -13.08 -13.15
CA ILE A 462 -12.67 -12.50 -12.77
C ILE A 462 -13.81 -13.29 -13.43
N SER A 463 -13.67 -13.66 -14.71
CA SER A 463 -14.70 -14.41 -15.44
C SER A 463 -14.99 -15.78 -14.82
N LYS A 464 -13.97 -16.42 -14.25
CA LYS A 464 -14.02 -17.78 -13.70
C LYS A 464 -14.37 -17.82 -12.22
N LEU A 465 -14.03 -16.77 -11.46
CA LEU A 465 -14.09 -16.81 -10.00
C LEU A 465 -15.12 -15.85 -9.38
N MET A 466 -15.58 -14.84 -10.12
CA MET A 466 -16.49 -13.81 -9.61
C MET A 466 -17.88 -13.94 -10.22
N THR A 467 -18.91 -13.84 -9.39
CA THR A 467 -20.33 -13.95 -9.78
C THR A 467 -20.76 -12.84 -10.76
N VAL A 468 -20.17 -11.64 -10.62
CA VAL A 468 -20.40 -10.50 -11.53
C VAL A 468 -19.76 -10.68 -12.91
N GLY A 469 -18.81 -11.62 -13.04
CA GLY A 469 -18.02 -11.79 -14.25
C GLY A 469 -17.29 -10.53 -14.70
N VAL A 470 -16.72 -10.57 -15.92
CA VAL A 470 -15.93 -9.45 -16.46
C VAL A 470 -16.79 -8.23 -16.77
N GLN A 471 -18.02 -8.43 -17.25
CA GLN A 471 -18.89 -7.30 -17.59
C GLN A 471 -19.42 -6.58 -16.36
N GLY A 472 -19.87 -7.31 -15.33
CA GLY A 472 -20.27 -6.69 -14.07
C GLY A 472 -19.10 -5.97 -13.39
N ALA A 473 -17.90 -6.56 -13.40
CA ALA A 473 -16.70 -5.89 -12.89
C ALA A 473 -16.37 -4.58 -13.64
N LYS A 474 -16.54 -4.54 -14.97
CA LYS A 474 -16.36 -3.30 -15.74
C LYS A 474 -17.37 -2.22 -15.37
N VAL A 475 -18.63 -2.61 -15.14
CA VAL A 475 -19.68 -1.69 -14.69
C VAL A 475 -19.35 -1.14 -13.31
N MET A 476 -18.89 -1.99 -12.39
CA MET A 476 -18.46 -1.59 -11.04
C MET A 476 -17.30 -0.58 -11.10
N ILE A 477 -16.22 -0.92 -11.80
CA ILE A 477 -15.06 -0.02 -11.97
C ILE A 477 -15.49 1.33 -12.55
N ALA A 478 -16.39 1.32 -13.54
CA ALA A 478 -16.89 2.54 -14.17
C ALA A 478 -17.80 3.37 -13.23
N ARG A 479 -18.51 2.74 -12.29
CA ARG A 479 -19.27 3.43 -11.24
C ARG A 479 -18.31 4.02 -10.22
N ALA A 480 -17.44 3.20 -9.64
CA ALA A 480 -16.46 3.63 -8.65
C ALA A 480 -15.59 4.79 -9.17
N TYR A 481 -15.15 4.75 -10.43
CA TYR A 481 -14.34 5.83 -11.00
C TYR A 481 -15.06 7.19 -11.05
N LYS A 482 -16.39 7.21 -11.20
CA LYS A 482 -17.17 8.45 -11.20
C LYS A 482 -17.26 9.05 -9.81
N ASP A 483 -17.34 8.20 -8.80
CA ASP A 483 -17.63 8.61 -7.42
C ASP A 483 -16.34 8.89 -6.65
N VAL A 484 -15.20 8.34 -7.10
CA VAL A 484 -13.94 8.46 -6.38
C VAL A 484 -13.24 9.81 -6.56
N SER A 485 -12.77 10.35 -5.45
CA SER A 485 -12.16 11.66 -5.29
C SER A 485 -10.85 11.59 -4.50
N TRP A 486 -10.10 12.69 -4.48
CA TRP A 486 -8.90 12.78 -3.64
C TRP A 486 -9.22 12.77 -2.14
N ASP A 487 -10.39 13.29 -1.78
CA ASP A 487 -10.83 13.39 -0.38
C ASP A 487 -11.07 11.99 0.23
N ASP A 488 -11.37 11.00 -0.60
CA ASP A 488 -11.47 9.58 -0.20
C ASP A 488 -10.12 8.97 0.21
N THR A 489 -9.00 9.70 0.04
CA THR A 489 -7.70 9.27 0.57
C THR A 489 -7.43 9.76 2.00
N ASP A 490 -8.28 10.65 2.54
CA ASP A 490 -8.19 11.08 3.94
C ASP A 490 -8.78 10.01 4.86
N PHE A 491 -7.87 9.20 5.41
CA PHE A 491 -8.20 8.13 6.36
C PHE A 491 -9.02 8.62 7.56
N LEU A 492 -8.73 9.80 8.12
CA LEU A 492 -9.44 10.30 9.30
C LEU A 492 -10.81 10.83 8.93
N ALA A 493 -10.95 11.48 7.78
CA ALA A 493 -12.25 11.89 7.27
C ALA A 493 -13.14 10.67 6.99
N ASN A 494 -12.59 9.65 6.33
CA ASN A 494 -13.32 8.41 6.01
C ASN A 494 -13.80 7.66 7.26
N ILE A 495 -13.03 7.65 8.35
CA ILE A 495 -13.48 7.05 9.62
C ILE A 495 -14.63 7.86 10.25
N ARG A 496 -14.60 9.19 10.13
CA ARG A 496 -15.62 10.06 10.74
C ARG A 496 -16.94 10.05 9.97
N VAL A 497 -16.86 10.12 8.65
CA VAL A 497 -18.02 10.24 7.76
C VAL A 497 -18.52 8.86 7.35
N GLY A 498 -17.67 7.84 7.31
CA GLY A 498 -18.02 6.56 6.68
C GLY A 498 -18.40 6.80 5.22
N THR A 499 -17.52 7.39 4.43
CA THR A 499 -17.77 7.65 3.00
C THR A 499 -17.91 6.35 2.22
N VAL A 500 -18.81 6.36 1.24
CA VAL A 500 -19.18 5.23 0.37
C VAL A 500 -17.95 4.73 -0.37
N ALA A 501 -17.56 3.47 -0.14
CA ALA A 501 -16.50 2.78 -0.87
C ALA A 501 -17.06 1.65 -1.75
#